data_AF-A0A935XP88-F1
#
_entry.id   AF-A0A935XP88-F1
#
_cell.length_a   1.000
_cell.length_b   1.000
_cell.length_c   1.000
_cell.angle_alpha   90.00
_cell.angle_beta   90.00
_cell.angle_gamma   90.00
#
_symmetry.space_group_name_H-M   'P 1'
#
loop_
_entity.id
_entity.type
_entity.pdbx_description
1 polymer ?
#
loop_
_entity_poly.entity_id
_entity_poly.type
_entity_poly.pdbx_seq_one_letter_code
_entity_poly.pdbx_strand_id
1 'polypeptide(L)'
;MAAQAGISTHWRKQVEAVLGEQEVEGVRLRDLDGGASTDLPCSGFFAYVGLAPASGFLPATIARDAEGRLLTDAALQTSMPGVYAAGAVRAGYGGLLTHAMADGVAAARSACARIRA
;
A
#
# COMPACT_ATOMS: atom_id res chain seq x y z
N MET A 1 19.64 -6.90 15.56
CA MET A 1 18.36 -6.39 16.10
C MET A 1 18.32 -6.73 17.58
N ALA A 2 18.20 -5.73 18.45
CA ALA A 2 18.00 -5.99 19.87
C ALA A 2 16.63 -6.65 20.09
N ALA A 3 16.57 -7.65 20.97
CA ALA A 3 15.30 -8.29 21.34
C ALA A 3 14.48 -7.30 22.18
N GLN A 4 13.32 -6.91 21.67
CA GLN A 4 12.36 -6.07 22.38
C GLN A 4 11.37 -6.98 23.13
N ALA A 5 11.08 -6.66 24.40
CA ALA A 5 10.09 -7.40 25.17
C ALA A 5 8.72 -7.40 24.44
N GLY A 6 8.08 -8.57 24.35
CA GLY A 6 6.80 -8.74 23.67
C GLY A 6 6.87 -8.98 22.16
N ILE A 7 8.08 -9.09 21.56
CA ILE A 7 8.25 -9.38 20.13
C ILE A 7 8.96 -10.71 19.94
N SER A 8 8.29 -11.66 19.27
CA SER A 8 8.89 -12.90 18.77
C SER A 8 9.05 -12.85 17.24
N THR A 9 10.20 -13.30 16.74
CA THR A 9 10.46 -13.36 15.29
C THR A 9 10.45 -14.81 14.82
N HIS A 10 9.66 -15.08 13.78
CA HIS A 10 9.53 -16.40 13.16
C HIS A 10 10.13 -16.34 11.75
N TRP A 11 11.43 -16.61 11.65
CA TRP A 11 12.16 -16.58 10.39
C TRP A 11 11.84 -17.79 9.51
N ARG A 12 12.01 -17.62 8.19
CA ARG A 12 11.81 -18.70 7.19
C ARG A 12 10.42 -19.34 7.30
N LYS A 13 9.44 -18.59 7.80
CA LYS A 13 8.04 -18.97 7.84
C LYS A 13 7.24 -18.14 6.86
N GLN A 14 6.25 -18.75 6.22
CA GLN A 14 5.26 -18.07 5.39
C GLN A 14 3.87 -18.31 5.97
N VAL A 15 3.05 -17.26 6.07
CA VAL A 15 1.64 -17.39 6.43
C VAL A 15 0.89 -18.04 5.27
N GLU A 16 0.30 -19.22 5.50
CA GLU A 16 -0.51 -19.94 4.52
C GLU A 16 -2.01 -19.68 4.69
N ALA A 17 -2.45 -19.47 5.93
CA ALA A 17 -3.85 -19.19 6.24
C ALA A 17 -3.96 -18.29 7.47
N VAL A 18 -5.00 -17.46 7.47
CA VAL A 18 -5.53 -16.84 8.69
C VAL A 18 -6.66 -17.75 9.18
N LEU A 19 -6.63 -18.11 10.45
CA LEU A 19 -7.54 -19.07 11.08
C LEU A 19 -8.60 -18.34 11.89
N GLY A 20 -9.78 -18.96 12.01
CA GLY A 20 -10.95 -18.44 12.72
C GLY A 20 -12.18 -18.32 11.81
N GLU A 21 -13.36 -18.26 12.41
CA GLU A 21 -14.63 -18.18 11.66
C GLU A 21 -15.14 -16.74 11.54
N GLN A 22 -15.36 -16.07 12.69
CA GLN A 22 -15.88 -14.70 12.75
C GLN A 22 -14.79 -13.67 13.05
N GLU A 23 -13.74 -14.09 13.77
CA GLU A 23 -12.60 -13.27 14.16
C GLU A 23 -11.30 -14.05 13.97
N VAL A 24 -10.16 -13.35 14.07
CA VAL A 24 -8.85 -13.99 13.94
C VAL A 24 -8.55 -14.76 15.21
N GLU A 25 -8.30 -16.07 15.08
CA GLU A 25 -7.91 -16.95 16.18
C GLU A 25 -6.46 -17.43 16.06
N GLY A 26 -5.87 -17.31 14.86
CA GLY A 26 -4.47 -17.62 14.64
C GLY A 26 -4.04 -17.51 13.19
N VAL A 27 -2.79 -17.91 12.93
CA VAL A 27 -2.24 -18.05 11.59
C VAL A 27 -1.57 -19.41 11.43
N ARG A 28 -1.73 -20.03 10.26
CA ARG A 28 -0.95 -21.20 9.87
C ARG A 28 0.34 -20.76 9.22
N LEU A 29 1.46 -21.20 9.77
CA LEU A 29 2.80 -20.89 9.29
C LEU A 29 3.42 -22.12 8.62
N ARG A 30 3.73 -22.04 7.33
CA ARG A 30 4.58 -23.03 6.65
C ARG A 30 6.04 -22.76 6.90
N ASP A 31 6.79 -23.83 7.13
CA ASP A 31 8.24 -23.80 7.10
C ASP A 31 8.79 -23.82 5.67
N LEU A 32 9.62 -22.85 5.34
CA LEU A 32 10.25 -22.75 4.01
C LEU A 32 11.49 -23.66 3.88
N ASP A 33 11.93 -24.32 4.96
CA ASP A 33 13.01 -25.33 4.96
C ASP A 33 12.51 -26.76 4.79
N GLY A 34 11.23 -26.95 4.45
CA GLY A 34 10.61 -28.27 4.29
C GLY A 34 10.13 -28.90 5.59
N GLY A 35 10.12 -28.14 6.68
CA GLY A 35 9.45 -28.53 7.93
C GLY A 35 7.92 -28.54 7.81
N ALA A 36 7.26 -29.07 8.84
CA ALA A 36 5.79 -29.10 8.91
C ALA A 36 5.21 -27.69 9.13
N SER A 37 4.00 -27.47 8.62
CA SER A 37 3.21 -26.27 8.96
C SER A 37 2.76 -26.32 10.42
N THR A 38 2.74 -25.16 11.08
CA THR A 38 2.38 -25.02 12.49
C THR A 38 1.39 -23.87 12.67
N ASP A 39 0.41 -24.06 13.56
CA ASP A 39 -0.56 -23.01 13.88
C ASP A 39 -0.03 -22.15 15.05
N LEU A 40 -0.09 -20.83 14.87
CA LEU A 40 0.29 -19.83 15.87
C LEU A 40 -0.97 -19.09 16.32
N PRO A 41 -1.43 -19.27 17.57
CA PRO A 41 -2.59 -18.56 18.11
C PRO A 41 -2.33 -17.05 18.17
N CYS A 42 -3.26 -16.25 17.67
CA CYS A 42 -3.24 -14.79 17.79
C CYS A 42 -4.63 -14.21 17.56
N SER A 43 -4.92 -13.05 18.17
CA SER A 43 -6.22 -12.36 18.03
C SER A 43 -6.25 -11.35 16.88
N GLY A 44 -5.17 -11.25 16.10
CA GLY A 44 -5.05 -10.25 15.04
C GLY A 44 -3.89 -10.55 14.11
N PHE A 45 -4.07 -10.19 12.84
CA PHE A 45 -3.08 -10.36 11.79
C PHE A 45 -2.98 -9.07 10.97
N PHE A 46 -1.76 -8.55 10.83
CA PHE A 46 -1.49 -7.32 10.09
C PHE A 46 -0.43 -7.60 9.01
N ALA A 47 -0.83 -7.59 7.75
CA ALA A 47 0.06 -7.81 6.63
C ALA A 47 0.77 -6.51 6.22
N TYR A 48 2.08 -6.43 6.51
CA TYR A 48 2.95 -5.33 6.08
C TYR A 48 3.98 -5.82 5.03
N VAL A 49 3.47 -6.26 3.86
CA VAL A 49 4.29 -6.81 2.76
C VAL A 49 4.51 -5.84 1.59
N GLY A 50 4.12 -4.57 1.77
CA GLY A 50 4.12 -3.55 0.71
C GLY A 50 2.75 -3.33 0.09
N LEU A 51 2.58 -2.19 -0.60
CA LEU A 51 1.35 -1.83 -1.31
C LEU A 51 1.70 -1.52 -2.76
N ALA A 52 1.09 -2.26 -3.69
CA ALA A 52 1.14 -1.95 -5.11
C ALA A 52 0.13 -0.83 -5.44
N PRO A 53 0.54 0.27 -6.08
CA PRO A 53 -0.38 1.33 -6.48
C PRO A 53 -1.36 0.83 -7.55
N ALA A 54 -2.64 1.20 -7.43
CA ALA A 54 -3.68 0.83 -8.39
C ALA A 54 -3.60 1.67 -9.69
N SER A 55 -2.44 1.67 -10.36
CA SER A 55 -2.13 2.48 -11.55
C SER A 55 -1.81 1.64 -12.80
N GLY A 56 -1.98 0.32 -12.73
CA GLY A 56 -1.61 -0.62 -13.80
C GLY A 56 -2.40 -0.50 -15.09
N PHE A 57 -3.60 0.09 -15.03
CA PHE A 57 -4.44 0.35 -16.21
C PHE A 57 -3.95 1.56 -17.04
N LEU A 58 -3.08 2.40 -16.48
CA LEU A 58 -2.56 3.58 -17.15
C LEU A 58 -1.37 3.24 -18.06
N PRO A 59 -1.18 3.96 -19.18
CA PRO A 59 -0.04 3.75 -20.07
C PRO A 59 1.30 3.76 -19.35
N ALA A 60 2.23 2.91 -19.79
CA ALA A 60 3.59 2.83 -19.23
C ALA A 60 4.38 4.15 -19.39
N THR A 61 3.98 5.01 -20.33
CA THR A 61 4.59 6.32 -20.59
C THR A 61 4.31 7.37 -19.50
N ILE A 62 3.33 7.15 -18.62
CA ILE A 62 3.14 8.02 -17.46
C ILE A 62 4.24 7.75 -16.44
N ALA A 63 4.93 8.80 -16.03
CA ALA A 63 6.09 8.72 -15.15
C ALA A 63 5.71 8.18 -13.76
N ARG A 64 6.53 7.28 -13.24
CA ARG A 64 6.34 6.59 -11.96
C ARG A 64 7.64 6.55 -11.16
N ASP A 65 7.53 6.42 -9.83
CA ASP A 65 8.68 6.08 -8.97
C ASP A 65 9.02 4.58 -9.06
N ALA A 66 10.04 4.15 -8.31
CA ALA A 66 10.50 2.76 -8.31
C ALA A 66 9.45 1.79 -7.76
N GLU A 67 8.52 2.29 -6.95
CA GLU A 67 7.41 1.56 -6.35
C GLU A 67 6.14 1.58 -7.24
N GLY A 68 6.20 2.20 -8.42
CA GLY A 68 5.11 2.24 -9.40
C GLY A 68 4.04 3.30 -9.13
N ARG A 69 4.29 4.24 -8.21
CA ARG A 69 3.37 5.35 -7.91
C ARG A 69 3.57 6.46 -8.94
N LEU A 70 2.48 7.15 -9.28
CA LEU A 70 2.51 8.22 -10.27
C LEU A 70 3.31 9.42 -9.74
N LEU A 71 4.26 9.90 -10.54
CA LEU A 71 4.93 11.16 -10.26
C LEU A 71 4.00 12.32 -10.63
N THR A 72 3.93 13.32 -9.76
CA THR A 72 3.11 14.52 -9.96
C THR A 72 3.89 15.79 -9.69
N ASP A 73 3.49 16.89 -10.34
CA ASP A 73 3.96 18.23 -10.01
C ASP A 73 3.23 18.81 -8.76
N ALA A 74 3.51 20.08 -8.45
CA ALA A 74 2.88 20.79 -7.33
C ALA A 74 1.37 21.01 -7.50
N ALA A 75 0.85 20.92 -8.73
CA ALA A 75 -0.58 21.01 -9.04
C ALA A 75 -1.25 19.62 -9.05
N LEU A 76 -0.52 18.57 -8.66
CA LEU A 76 -0.92 17.16 -8.73
C LEU A 76 -1.15 16.63 -10.15
N GLN A 77 -0.63 17.32 -11.16
CA GLN A 77 -0.70 16.85 -12.54
C GLN A 77 0.38 15.80 -12.77
N THR A 78 0.01 14.71 -13.43
CA THR A 78 0.95 13.67 -13.87
C THR A 78 1.77 14.15 -15.07
N SER A 79 2.72 13.32 -15.54
CA SER A 79 3.42 13.59 -16.80
C SER A 79 2.52 13.55 -18.05
N MET A 80 1.27 13.05 -17.93
CA MET A 80 0.27 13.14 -18.98
C MET A 80 -0.58 14.42 -18.79
N PRO A 81 -0.54 15.36 -19.74
CA PRO A 81 -1.31 16.60 -19.63
C PRO A 81 -2.80 16.38 -19.43
N GLY A 82 -3.38 17.06 -18.43
CA GLY A 82 -4.80 16.94 -18.09
C GLY A 82 -5.16 15.73 -17.21
N VAL A 83 -4.21 14.86 -16.88
CA VAL A 83 -4.40 13.76 -15.93
C VAL A 83 -3.78 14.12 -14.60
N TYR A 84 -4.56 14.02 -13.53
CA TYR A 84 -4.17 14.34 -12.15
C TYR A 84 -4.26 13.09 -11.28
N ALA A 85 -3.43 13.03 -10.23
CA ALA A 85 -3.40 11.91 -9.31
C ALA A 85 -3.52 12.39 -7.85
N ALA A 86 -4.30 11.67 -7.05
CA ALA A 86 -4.57 12.02 -5.65
C ALA A 86 -4.54 10.78 -4.76
N GLY A 87 -4.03 10.92 -3.53
CA GLY A 87 -4.02 9.83 -2.56
C GLY A 87 -2.96 8.76 -2.86
N ALA A 88 -3.21 7.53 -2.41
CA ALA A 88 -2.22 6.44 -2.39
C ALA A 88 -1.63 6.02 -3.75
N VAL A 89 -2.22 6.45 -4.86
CA VAL A 89 -1.74 6.15 -6.21
C VAL A 89 -0.52 6.99 -6.62
N ARG A 90 -0.29 8.16 -5.99
CA ARG A 90 0.82 9.06 -6.33
C ARG A 90 2.00 8.94 -5.36
N ALA A 91 3.18 9.25 -5.87
CA ALA A 91 4.40 9.34 -5.06
C ALA A 91 4.26 10.46 -4.02
N GLY A 92 4.83 10.28 -2.83
CA GLY A 92 4.77 11.27 -1.74
C GLY A 92 3.43 11.34 -0.98
N TYR A 93 2.52 10.39 -1.18
CA TYR A 93 1.31 10.27 -0.37
C TYR A 93 1.63 9.90 1.09
N GLY A 94 1.12 10.68 2.05
CA GLY A 94 1.45 10.52 3.46
C GLY A 94 0.69 9.44 4.22
N GLY A 95 0.03 8.49 3.55
CA GLY A 95 -0.57 7.31 4.20
C GLY A 95 -1.91 7.51 4.93
N LEU A 96 -2.37 8.74 5.13
CA LEU A 96 -3.58 9.07 5.90
C LEU A 96 -4.76 9.46 5.01
N LEU A 97 -5.98 9.11 5.44
CA LEU A 97 -7.22 9.49 4.76
C LEU A 97 -7.34 11.00 4.53
N THR A 98 -6.95 11.81 5.52
CA THR A 98 -6.97 13.27 5.42
C THR A 98 -6.03 13.80 4.34
N HIS A 99 -4.90 13.15 4.11
CA HIS A 99 -4.01 13.49 2.99
C HIS A 99 -4.65 13.18 1.64
N ALA A 100 -5.38 12.06 1.52
CA ALA A 100 -6.07 11.70 0.29
C ALA A 100 -7.19 12.71 -0.02
N MET A 101 -7.92 13.16 1.00
CA MET A 101 -8.93 14.21 0.87
C MET A 101 -8.30 15.54 0.42
N ALA A 102 -7.20 15.94 1.03
CA ALA A 102 -6.49 17.17 0.67
C ALA A 102 -5.98 17.13 -0.78
N ASP A 103 -5.36 16.02 -1.18
CA ASP A 103 -4.94 15.80 -2.57
C ASP A 103 -6.14 15.88 -3.54
N GLY A 104 -7.28 15.26 -3.19
CA GLY A 104 -8.48 15.27 -4.02
C GLY A 104 -9.01 16.69 -4.28
N VAL A 105 -9.04 17.54 -3.24
CA VAL A 105 -9.42 18.95 -3.38
C VAL A 105 -8.43 19.70 -4.26
N ALA A 106 -7.13 19.51 -4.05
CA ALA A 106 -6.09 20.17 -4.84
C ALA A 106 -6.16 19.76 -6.32
N ALA A 107 -6.22 18.46 -6.62
CA ALA A 107 -6.32 17.92 -7.97
C ALA A 107 -7.57 18.41 -8.70
N ALA A 108 -8.73 18.41 -8.03
CA ALA A 108 -9.97 18.92 -8.62
C ALA A 108 -9.89 20.42 -8.94
N ARG A 109 -9.28 21.23 -8.07
CA ARG A 109 -9.07 22.66 -8.33
C ARG A 109 -8.15 22.89 -9.52
N SER A 110 -7.04 22.15 -9.61
CA SER A 110 -6.09 22.23 -10.73
C SER A 110 -6.75 21.84 -12.06
N ALA A 111 -7.50 20.74 -12.07
CA ALA A 111 -8.23 20.29 -13.26
C ALA A 111 -9.29 21.31 -13.71
N CYS A 112 -10.08 21.86 -12.77
CA CYS A 112 -11.05 22.91 -13.07
C CYS A 112 -10.40 24.18 -13.63
N ALA A 113 -9.26 24.60 -13.07
CA ALA A 113 -8.53 25.77 -13.56
C ALA A 113 -8.03 25.56 -14.99
N ARG A 114 -7.57 24.35 -15.32
CA ARG A 114 -7.12 23.99 -16.68
C ARG A 114 -8.24 24.03 -17.71
N ILE A 115 -9.44 23.55 -17.39
CA ILE A 115 -10.59 23.52 -18.31
C ILE A 115 -11.09 24.94 -18.62
N ARG A 116 -10.93 25.87 -17.68
CA ARG A 116 -11.40 27.26 -17.78
C ARG A 116 -10.38 28.20 -18.43
N ALA A 117 -9.18 27.73 -18.72
CA ALA A 117 -8.12 28.48 -19.41
C ALA A 117 -8.19 28.25 -20.92
#